data_AF-A0A1Y6MGA1-F1
#
_entry.id   AF-A0A1Y6MGA1-F1
#
_cell.length_a   1.000
_cell.length_b   1.000
_cell.length_c   1.000
_cell.angle_alpha   90.00
_cell.angle_beta   90.00
_cell.angle_gamma   90.00
#
_symmetry.space_group_name_H-M   'P 1'
#
loop_
_entity.id
_entity.type
_entity.pdbx_description
1 polymer ?
#
loop_
_entity_poly.entity_id
_entity_poly.type
_entity_poly.pdbx_seq_one_letter_code
_entity_poly.pdbx_strand_id
1 'polypeptide(L)'
;MSKFTESERAAMAEELAVNGFNSLLRLIVLHDENISDVTSAKYKVGIYCCASGSAIKSWSKHGLRGIYVERALEFAACYHLPINAHQLEPTKAIIEQWLEYDYNLVKSGRAKASTFNGWDIAARGILDKELVKKANAKRLTCVGEV
;
A
#
# COMPACT_ATOMS: atom_id res chain seq x y z
N MET A 1 -22.12 3.72 4.73
CA MET A 1 -20.89 3.81 5.55
C MET A 1 -19.76 3.14 4.77
N SER A 2 -18.57 3.74 4.69
CA SER A 2 -17.43 3.11 3.99
C SER A 2 -16.96 1.86 4.75
N LYS A 3 -16.65 0.79 4.01
CA LYS A 3 -16.21 -0.51 4.53
C LYS A 3 -14.88 -0.44 5.29
N PHE A 4 -14.01 0.50 4.90
CA PHE A 4 -12.67 0.70 5.46
C PHE A 4 -12.57 2.04 6.21
N THR A 5 -11.71 2.08 7.23
CA THR A 5 -11.41 3.29 8.00
C THR A 5 -10.50 4.23 7.22
N GLU A 6 -10.34 5.46 7.71
CA GLU A 6 -9.40 6.41 7.10
C GLU A 6 -7.94 6.05 7.39
N SER A 7 -7.66 5.45 8.54
CA SER A 7 -6.32 4.93 8.87
C SER A 7 -5.89 3.82 7.91
N GLU A 8 -6.80 2.88 7.59
CA GLU A 8 -6.55 1.81 6.63
C GLU A 8 -6.29 2.36 5.22
N ARG A 9 -7.08 3.35 4.79
CA ARG A 9 -6.87 4.03 3.51
C ARG A 9 -5.52 4.75 3.46
N ALA A 10 -5.15 5.47 4.51
CA ALA A 10 -3.89 6.19 4.58
C ALA A 10 -2.69 5.23 4.55
N ALA A 11 -2.75 4.13 5.32
CA ALA A 11 -1.71 3.11 5.33
C ALA A 11 -1.53 2.45 3.96
N MET A 12 -2.63 2.06 3.31
CA MET A 12 -2.59 1.48 1.97
C MET A 12 -2.08 2.48 0.92
N ALA A 13 -2.48 3.76 1.00
CA ALA A 13 -1.99 4.80 0.12
C ALA A 13 -0.47 5.01 0.25
N GLU A 14 0.06 4.90 1.47
CA GLU A 14 1.51 4.95 1.72
C GLU A 14 2.22 3.73 1.15
N GLU A 15 1.72 2.52 1.43
CA GLU A 15 2.32 1.28 0.93
C GLU A 15 2.37 1.25 -0.60
N LEU A 16 1.27 1.59 -1.26
CA LEU A 16 1.20 1.65 -2.73
C LEU A 16 2.11 2.72 -3.31
N ALA A 17 2.22 3.90 -2.69
CA ALA A 17 3.12 4.95 -3.16
C ALA A 17 4.60 4.57 -3.03
N VAL A 18 4.98 3.88 -1.94
CA VAL A 18 6.33 3.32 -1.78
C VAL A 18 6.61 2.27 -2.85
N ASN A 19 5.66 1.37 -3.11
CA ASN A 19 5.79 0.35 -4.14
C ASN A 19 5.89 0.96 -5.55
N GLY A 20 5.09 1.99 -5.84
CA GLY A 20 5.18 2.75 -7.08
C GLY A 20 6.54 3.40 -7.28
N PHE A 21 7.05 4.07 -6.25
CA PHE A 21 8.37 4.70 -6.29
C PHE A 21 9.48 3.66 -6.50
N ASN A 22 9.46 2.54 -5.77
CA ASN A 22 10.44 1.47 -5.97
C ASN A 22 10.36 0.86 -7.37
N SER A 23 9.17 0.79 -7.96
CA SER A 23 8.99 0.33 -9.34
C SER A 23 9.61 1.29 -10.35
N LEU A 24 9.43 2.61 -10.16
CA LEU A 24 10.13 3.64 -10.94
C LEU A 24 11.66 3.44 -10.88
N LEU A 25 12.22 3.28 -9.68
CA LEU A 25 13.66 3.10 -9.52
C LEU A 25 14.19 1.87 -10.27
N ARG A 26 13.43 0.76 -10.23
CA ARG A 26 13.78 -0.45 -10.98
C ARG A 26 13.70 -0.23 -12.49
N LEU A 27 12.68 0.47 -12.97
CA LEU A 27 12.57 0.83 -14.39
C LEU A 27 13.76 1.68 -14.84
N ILE A 28 14.18 2.66 -14.03
CA ILE A 28 15.34 3.49 -14.33
C ILE A 28 16.61 2.64 -14.48
N VAL A 29 16.87 1.75 -13.52
CA VAL A 29 18.05 0.84 -13.56
C VAL A 29 18.01 -0.08 -14.78
N LEU A 30 16.83 -0.56 -15.16
CA LEU A 30 16.67 -1.44 -16.32
C LEU A 30 16.88 -0.72 -17.65
N HIS A 31 16.58 0.58 -17.73
CA HIS A 31 16.59 1.35 -18.97
C HIS A 31 17.84 2.23 -19.16
N ASP A 32 18.54 2.59 -18.09
CA ASP A 32 19.74 3.43 -18.16
C ASP A 32 20.98 2.64 -17.74
N GLU A 33 21.80 2.26 -18.72
CA GLU A 33 23.04 1.50 -18.54
C GLU A 33 24.06 2.21 -17.64
N ASN A 34 23.95 3.53 -17.45
CA ASN A 34 24.85 4.31 -16.60
C ASN A 34 24.42 4.28 -15.12
N ILE A 35 23.31 3.63 -14.78
CA ILE A 35 22.78 3.56 -13.43
C ILE A 35 22.77 2.09 -12.98
N SER A 36 23.75 1.73 -12.16
CA SER A 36 23.96 0.35 -11.74
C SER A 36 22.96 -0.16 -10.70
N ASP A 37 22.31 0.73 -9.93
CA ASP A 37 21.50 0.34 -8.79
C ASP A 37 20.42 1.36 -8.42
N VAL A 38 19.46 0.91 -7.60
CA VAL A 38 18.30 1.70 -7.17
C VAL A 38 18.66 2.89 -6.29
N THR A 39 19.81 2.86 -5.60
CA THR A 39 20.27 3.99 -4.78
C THR A 39 20.73 5.11 -5.70
N SER A 40 21.55 4.78 -6.70
CA SER A 40 22.01 5.70 -7.74
C SER A 40 20.83 6.29 -8.52
N ALA A 41 19.85 5.45 -8.90
CA ALA A 41 18.60 5.90 -9.54
C ALA A 41 17.84 6.91 -8.66
N LYS A 42 17.69 6.62 -7.37
CA LYS A 42 16.99 7.48 -6.41
C LYS A 42 17.64 8.86 -6.30
N TYR A 43 18.97 8.92 -6.22
CA TYR A 43 19.68 10.20 -6.18
C TYR A 43 19.58 10.95 -7.51
N LYS A 44 19.63 10.27 -8.66
CA LYS A 44 19.46 10.91 -9.97
C LYS A 44 18.08 11.57 -10.10
N VAL A 45 17.01 10.86 -9.74
CA VAL A 45 15.65 11.43 -9.68
C VAL A 45 15.60 12.58 -8.69
N GLY A 46 16.20 12.42 -7.50
CA GLY A 46 16.27 13.46 -6.48
C GLY A 46 16.89 14.77 -6.98
N ILE A 47 18.00 14.67 -7.71
CA ILE A 47 18.69 15.81 -8.32
C ILE A 47 17.80 16.48 -9.38
N TYR A 48 17.19 15.70 -10.27
CA TYR A 48 16.28 16.21 -11.31
C TYR A 48 15.07 16.95 -10.70
N CYS A 49 14.51 16.40 -9.63
CA CYS A 49 13.39 16.98 -8.90
C CYS A 49 13.78 18.19 -8.03
N CYS A 50 15.06 18.60 -8.00
CA CYS A 50 15.59 19.62 -7.09
C CYS A 50 15.24 19.33 -5.61
N ALA A 51 15.17 18.05 -5.22
CA ALA A 51 14.77 17.63 -3.89
C ALA A 51 15.93 17.76 -2.89
N SER A 52 15.63 18.14 -1.66
CA SER A 52 16.62 18.14 -0.57
C SER A 52 17.02 16.70 -0.20
N GLY A 53 18.21 16.53 0.39
CA GLY A 53 18.66 15.21 0.86
C GLY A 53 17.73 14.57 1.90
N SER A 54 17.02 15.37 2.71
CA SER A 54 16.02 14.87 3.65
C SER A 54 14.76 14.36 2.94
N ALA A 55 14.29 15.07 1.90
CA ALA A 55 13.18 14.62 1.06
C ALA A 55 13.52 13.30 0.35
N ILE A 56 14.71 13.19 -0.26
CA ILE A 56 15.14 11.96 -0.94
C ILE A 56 15.16 10.76 0.02
N LYS A 57 15.60 10.97 1.27
CA LYS A 57 15.60 9.92 2.29
C LYS A 57 14.19 9.49 2.68
N SER A 58 13.23 10.41 2.76
CA SER A 58 11.85 10.10 3.18
C SER A 58 11.09 9.27 2.15
N TRP A 59 11.42 9.40 0.86
CA TRP A 59 10.72 8.67 -0.22
C TRP A 59 10.80 7.15 -0.10
N SER A 60 11.87 6.61 0.49
CA SER A 60 11.99 5.17 0.73
C SER A 60 10.98 4.66 1.78
N LYS A 61 10.42 5.54 2.60
CA LYS A 61 9.44 5.21 3.63
C LYS A 61 8.01 5.64 3.27
N HIS A 62 7.86 6.75 2.55
CA HIS A 62 6.56 7.39 2.33
C HIS A 62 6.15 7.48 0.84
N GLY A 63 7.04 7.08 -0.06
CA GLY A 63 6.87 7.32 -1.50
C GLY A 63 7.04 8.79 -1.88
N LEU A 64 6.72 9.10 -3.13
CA LEU A 64 6.67 10.48 -3.63
C LEU A 64 5.34 11.15 -3.26
N ARG A 65 5.36 12.48 -3.13
CA ARG A 65 4.18 13.29 -2.80
C ARG A 65 4.20 14.63 -3.52
N GLY A 66 3.01 15.12 -3.91
CA GLY A 66 2.82 16.45 -4.49
C GLY A 66 3.73 16.70 -5.70
N ILE A 67 4.40 17.85 -5.72
CA ILE A 67 5.27 18.27 -6.83
C ILE A 67 6.32 17.23 -7.24
N TYR A 68 6.79 16.39 -6.30
CA TYR A 68 7.78 15.37 -6.62
C TYR A 68 7.24 14.22 -7.46
N VAL A 69 5.92 13.98 -7.44
CA VAL A 69 5.26 13.02 -8.33
C VAL A 69 5.30 13.54 -9.76
N GLU A 70 4.88 14.78 -9.97
CA GLU A 70 4.88 15.43 -11.28
C GLU A 70 6.29 15.45 -11.88
N ARG A 71 7.29 15.89 -11.11
CA ARG A 71 8.69 15.94 -11.54
C ARG A 71 9.27 14.55 -11.84
N ALA A 72 8.86 13.52 -11.10
CA ALA A 72 9.29 12.15 -11.38
C ALA A 72 8.64 11.59 -12.65
N LEU A 73 7.39 11.98 -12.96
CA LEU A 73 6.72 11.61 -14.21
C LEU A 73 7.36 12.32 -15.41
N GLU A 74 7.75 13.59 -15.27
CA GLU A 74 8.53 14.31 -16.28
C GLU A 74 9.86 13.59 -16.56
N PHE A 75 10.58 13.22 -15.49
CA PHE A 75 11.80 12.42 -15.61
C PHE A 75 11.52 11.11 -16.36
N ALA A 76 10.50 10.35 -15.95
CA ALA A 76 10.14 9.09 -16.58
C ALA A 76 9.79 9.25 -18.07
N ALA A 77 9.08 10.32 -18.43
CA ALA A 77 8.72 10.62 -19.81
C ALA A 77 9.94 10.90 -20.69
N CYS A 78 10.99 11.56 -20.17
CA CYS A 78 12.24 11.78 -20.91
C CYS A 78 12.93 10.48 -21.37
N TYR A 79 12.69 9.37 -20.66
CA TYR A 79 13.27 8.06 -20.97
C TYR A 79 12.21 7.04 -21.42
N HIS A 80 10.99 7.49 -21.75
CA HIS A 80 9.87 6.65 -22.16
C HIS A 80 9.57 5.48 -21.19
N LEU A 81 9.73 5.71 -19.88
CA LEU A 81 9.49 4.67 -18.88
C LEU A 81 7.98 4.42 -18.74
N PRO A 82 7.53 3.15 -18.69
CA PRO A 82 6.11 2.81 -18.63
C PRO A 82 5.57 2.94 -17.20
N ILE A 83 5.41 4.18 -16.73
CA ILE A 83 4.84 4.48 -15.42
C ILE A 83 3.81 5.61 -15.49
N ASN A 84 2.73 5.46 -14.72
CA ASN A 84 1.60 6.38 -14.68
C ASN A 84 1.47 7.05 -13.32
N ALA A 85 0.83 8.22 -13.30
CA ALA A 85 0.64 9.02 -12.08
C ALA A 85 0.00 8.23 -10.94
N HIS A 86 -1.05 7.46 -11.23
CA HIS A 86 -1.77 6.69 -10.23
C HIS A 86 -0.95 5.57 -9.56
N GLN A 87 0.20 5.20 -10.15
CA GLN A 87 1.12 4.24 -9.54
C GLN A 87 2.01 4.92 -8.51
N LEU A 88 2.34 6.19 -8.70
CA LEU A 88 3.16 6.99 -7.77
C LEU A 88 2.31 7.72 -6.72
N GLU A 89 1.12 8.15 -7.10
CA GLU A 89 0.13 8.80 -6.25
C GLU A 89 -1.22 8.06 -6.39
N PRO A 90 -1.42 7.00 -5.58
CA PRO A 90 -2.60 6.15 -5.67
C PRO A 90 -3.90 6.91 -5.48
N THR A 91 -4.86 6.69 -6.37
CA THR A 91 -6.20 7.27 -6.25
C THR A 91 -7.00 6.54 -5.18
N LYS A 92 -8.04 7.20 -4.65
CA LYS A 92 -8.98 6.58 -3.70
C LYS A 92 -9.56 5.26 -4.21
N ALA A 93 -9.89 5.19 -5.51
CA ALA A 93 -10.43 3.97 -6.11
C ALA A 93 -9.42 2.81 -6.08
N ILE A 94 -8.16 3.08 -6.41
CA ILE A 94 -7.09 2.06 -6.38
C ILE A 94 -6.84 1.60 -4.94
N ILE A 95 -6.81 2.54 -3.99
CA ILE A 95 -6.65 2.23 -2.56
C ILE A 95 -7.76 1.29 -2.09
N GLU A 96 -9.03 1.59 -2.42
CA GLU A 96 -10.16 0.76 -2.03
C GLU A 96 -10.14 -0.62 -2.69
N GLN A 97 -9.71 -0.73 -3.95
CA GLN A 97 -9.54 -2.00 -4.64
C GLN A 97 -8.50 -2.90 -3.99
N TRP A 98 -7.34 -2.35 -3.61
CA TRP A 98 -6.29 -3.10 -2.92
C TRP A 98 -6.72 -3.53 -1.52
N LEU A 99 -7.37 -2.65 -0.76
CA LEU A 99 -7.94 -3.02 0.55
C LEU A 99 -8.97 -4.15 0.44
N GLU A 100 -9.81 -4.14 -0.61
CA GLU A 100 -10.76 -5.21 -0.86
C GLU A 100 -10.08 -6.52 -1.26
N TYR A 101 -9.04 -6.46 -2.08
CA TYR A 101 -8.23 -7.62 -2.44
C TYR A 101 -7.63 -8.28 -1.20
N ASP A 102 -6.94 -7.51 -0.36
CA ASP A 102 -6.32 -7.98 0.88
C ASP A 102 -7.37 -8.55 1.85
N TYR A 103 -8.55 -7.90 1.93
CA TYR A 103 -9.66 -8.39 2.76
C TYR A 103 -10.11 -9.78 2.34
N ASN A 104 -10.22 -10.00 1.03
CA ASN A 104 -10.63 -11.28 0.48
C ASN A 104 -9.55 -12.36 0.69
N LEU A 105 -8.27 -12.00 0.67
CA LEU A 105 -7.18 -12.91 1.02
C LEU A 105 -7.26 -13.34 2.49
N VAL A 106 -7.47 -12.41 3.42
CA VAL A 106 -7.62 -12.71 4.85
C VAL A 106 -8.88 -13.54 5.09
N LYS A 107 -10.02 -13.14 4.51
CA LYS A 107 -11.30 -13.82 4.67
C LYS A 107 -11.27 -15.27 4.16
N SER A 108 -10.56 -15.52 3.05
CA SER A 108 -10.37 -16.86 2.48
C SER A 108 -9.32 -17.70 3.20
N GLY A 109 -8.62 -17.15 4.20
CA GLY A 109 -7.55 -17.83 4.93
C GLY A 109 -6.24 -17.97 4.16
N ARG A 110 -6.12 -17.28 3.01
CA ARG A 110 -4.90 -17.27 2.19
C ARG A 110 -3.82 -16.34 2.73
N ALA A 111 -4.18 -15.40 3.59
CA ALA A 111 -3.27 -14.50 4.28
C ALA A 111 -3.70 -14.29 5.73
N LYS A 112 -2.75 -13.87 6.59
CA LYS A 112 -3.06 -13.42 7.95
C LYS A 112 -3.25 -11.91 7.93
N ALA A 113 -4.07 -11.36 8.83
CA ALA A 113 -4.23 -9.91 8.94
C ALA A 113 -2.89 -9.21 9.25
N SER A 114 -2.02 -9.87 10.03
CA SER A 114 -0.66 -9.39 10.33
C SER A 114 0.29 -9.36 9.11
N THR A 115 -0.14 -9.87 7.96
CA THR A 115 0.63 -9.79 6.71
C THR A 115 0.61 -8.39 6.11
N PHE A 116 -0.40 -7.57 6.45
CA PHE A 116 -0.63 -6.26 5.84
C PHE A 116 -0.41 -5.14 6.87
N ASN A 117 0.26 -4.06 6.48
CA ASN A 117 0.55 -2.94 7.36
C ASN A 117 -0.72 -2.09 7.61
N GLY A 118 -0.92 -1.64 8.85
CA GLY A 118 -2.01 -0.71 9.18
C GLY A 118 -3.42 -1.32 9.18
N TRP A 119 -3.53 -2.65 9.22
CA TRP A 119 -4.81 -3.36 9.28
C TRP A 119 -5.36 -3.45 10.72
N ASP A 120 -6.33 -2.60 11.05
CA ASP A 120 -7.11 -2.65 12.32
C ASP A 120 -8.25 -3.70 12.31
N ILE A 121 -8.40 -4.46 11.22
CA ILE A 121 -9.48 -5.46 11.04
C ILE A 121 -9.43 -6.61 12.06
N ALA A 122 -8.34 -6.73 12.84
CA ALA A 122 -8.31 -7.58 14.04
C ALA A 122 -9.51 -7.31 14.98
N ALA A 123 -10.09 -6.10 14.98
CA ALA A 123 -11.21 -5.74 15.85
C ALA A 123 -12.61 -6.08 15.31
N ARG A 124 -12.83 -6.37 14.01
CA ARG A 124 -14.21 -6.52 13.48
C ARG A 124 -14.56 -7.92 12.96
N GLY A 125 -13.62 -8.63 12.35
CA GLY A 125 -13.88 -9.99 11.82
C GLY A 125 -13.68 -11.14 12.82
N ILE A 126 -12.88 -10.91 13.87
CA ILE A 126 -12.67 -11.87 14.96
C ILE A 126 -13.84 -11.80 15.95
N LEU A 127 -14.30 -10.59 16.26
CA LEU A 127 -15.46 -10.36 17.13
C LEU A 127 -16.72 -11.03 16.58
N ASP A 128 -17.00 -10.97 15.28
CA ASP A 128 -18.18 -11.62 14.71
C ASP A 128 -18.09 -13.16 14.79
N LYS A 129 -16.92 -13.75 14.53
CA LYS A 129 -16.71 -15.20 14.66
C LYS A 129 -16.73 -15.68 16.11
N GLU A 130 -16.19 -14.90 17.05
CA GLU A 130 -16.26 -15.20 18.49
C GLU A 130 -17.66 -15.00 19.05
N LEU A 131 -18.39 -13.97 18.63
CA LEU A 131 -19.77 -13.72 19.04
C LEU A 131 -20.71 -14.80 18.51
N VAL A 132 -20.55 -15.22 17.25
CA VAL A 132 -21.30 -16.36 16.68
C VAL A 132 -20.95 -17.67 17.38
N LYS A 133 -19.68 -17.92 17.71
CA LYS A 133 -19.28 -19.10 18.51
C LYS A 133 -19.86 -19.07 19.93
N LYS A 134 -19.80 -17.93 20.63
CA LYS A 134 -20.36 -17.77 21.99
C LYS A 134 -21.89 -17.87 21.98
N ALA A 135 -22.56 -17.33 20.97
CA ALA A 135 -24.01 -17.42 20.81
C ALA A 135 -24.46 -18.88 20.55
N ASN A 136 -23.74 -19.61 19.69
CA ASN A 136 -24.02 -21.02 19.43
C ASN A 136 -23.73 -21.90 20.66
N ALA A 137 -22.65 -21.64 21.40
CA ALA A 137 -22.34 -22.36 22.63
C ALA A 137 -23.42 -22.16 23.71
N LYS A 138 -23.92 -20.93 23.90
CA LYS A 138 -25.03 -20.64 24.82
C LYS A 138 -26.36 -21.30 24.40
N ARG A 139 -26.61 -21.42 23.09
CA ARG A 139 -27.82 -22.11 22.59
C ARG A 139 -27.78 -23.61 22.85
N LEU A 140 -26.61 -24.25 22.74
CA LEU A 140 -26.47 -25.69 23.03
C LEU A 140 -26.62 -26.02 24.53
N THR A 141 -26.24 -25.11 25.44
CA THR A 141 -26.39 -25.33 26.89
C THR A 141 -27.81 -25.14 27.40
N CYS A 142 -28.72 -24.54 26.62
CA CYS A 142 -30.11 -24.29 27.03
C CYS A 142 -31.12 -25.33 26.50
N VAL A 143 -30.67 -26.38 25.79
CA VAL A 143 -31.52 -27.43 25.20
C VAL A 143 -31.35 -28.78 25.92
N GLY A 144 -30.69 -28.78 27.09
CA GLY A 144 -30.36 -30.00 27.83
C GLY A 144 -30.62 -29.90 29.33
N GLU A 145 -31.81 -29.46 29.74
CA GLU A 145 -32.35 -29.76 31.07
C GLU A 145 -33.85 -30.03 30.93
N VAL A 146 -34.20 -31.33 30.89
CA VAL A 146 -35.54 -31.87 31.20
C VAL A 146 -35.35 -32.86 32.33
#